data_AF-Q9L365-F1
#
_entry.id   AF-Q9L365-F1
#
_cell.length_a   1.000
_cell.length_b   1.000
_cell.length_c   1.000
_cell.angle_alpha   90.00
_cell.angle_beta   90.00
_cell.angle_gamma   90.00
#
_symmetry.space_group_name_H-M   'P 1'
#
loop_
_entity.id
_entity.type
_entity.pdbx_description
1 polymer ?
#
loop_
_entity_poly.entity_id
_entity_poly.type
_entity_poly.pdbx_seq_one_letter_code
_entity_poly.pdbx_strand_id
1 'polypeptide(L)'
;NIVNDPSVVFDDIVTNEEILKRAKDISAYYDDLIEMTSYYHLLGEGTHQVNGKTVVVKLRDLKKQLYLCLMSVNALEAIRFYVSFACSFAFAER
;
A
#
# COMPACT_ATOMS: atom_id res chain seq x y z
N ASN A 1 -5.92 -13.84 -28.16
CA ASN A 1 -6.16 -14.02 -26.72
C ASN A 1 -4.99 -14.81 -26.16
N ILE A 2 -4.31 -14.35 -25.11
CA ILE A 2 -3.08 -14.99 -24.59
C ILE A 2 -3.43 -16.14 -23.64
N VAL A 3 -4.62 -16.10 -23.03
CA VAL A 3 -5.21 -17.18 -22.22
C VAL A 3 -6.65 -17.43 -22.65
N ASN A 4 -7.16 -18.63 -22.36
CA ASN A 4 -8.54 -19.03 -22.70
C ASN A 4 -9.56 -18.53 -21.68
N ASP A 5 -9.18 -18.50 -20.39
CA ASP A 5 -10.00 -18.00 -19.29
C ASP A 5 -9.21 -16.97 -18.47
N PRO A 6 -9.55 -15.67 -18.55
CA PRO A 6 -8.91 -14.62 -17.76
C PRO A 6 -9.16 -14.73 -16.25
N SER A 7 -10.27 -15.35 -15.81
CA SER A 7 -10.63 -15.42 -14.39
C SER A 7 -9.54 -16.11 -13.57
N VAL A 8 -8.94 -17.17 -14.12
CA VAL A 8 -7.83 -17.90 -13.48
C VAL A 8 -6.66 -16.97 -13.14
N VAL A 9 -6.36 -16.01 -14.01
CA VAL A 9 -5.25 -15.05 -13.79
C VAL A 9 -5.63 -14.04 -12.70
N PHE A 10 -6.87 -13.53 -12.72
CA PHE A 10 -7.32 -12.56 -11.72
C PHE A 10 -7.42 -13.17 -10.32
N ASP A 11 -7.93 -14.41 -10.22
CA ASP A 11 -8.04 -15.11 -8.95
C ASP A 11 -6.64 -15.36 -8.35
N ASP A 12 -5.67 -15.77 -9.18
CA ASP A 12 -4.30 -16.01 -8.72
C ASP A 12 -3.63 -14.72 -8.20
N ILE A 13 -3.89 -13.54 -8.79
CA ILE A 13 -3.33 -12.27 -8.28
C ILE A 13 -3.70 -12.04 -6.80
N VAL A 14 -4.89 -12.48 -6.37
CA VAL A 14 -5.39 -12.26 -5.02
C VAL A 14 -5.02 -13.40 -4.06
N THR A 15 -4.71 -14.59 -4.56
CA THR A 15 -4.39 -15.76 -3.71
C THR A 15 -2.91 -16.14 -3.68
N ASN A 16 -2.12 -15.70 -4.65
CA ASN A 16 -0.72 -16.07 -4.78
C ASN A 16 0.12 -15.51 -3.63
N GLU A 17 0.74 -16.40 -2.85
CA GLU A 17 1.48 -16.07 -1.63
C GLU A 17 2.62 -15.06 -1.88
N GLU A 18 3.34 -15.19 -2.99
CA GLU A 18 4.49 -14.33 -3.30
C GLU A 18 4.06 -12.93 -3.76
N ILE A 19 2.91 -12.84 -4.45
CA ILE A 19 2.30 -11.55 -4.82
C ILE A 19 1.76 -10.85 -3.57
N LEU A 20 0.99 -11.57 -2.75
CA LEU A 20 0.39 -11.07 -1.52
C LEU A 20 1.43 -10.56 -0.52
N LYS A 21 2.54 -11.30 -0.36
CA LYS A 21 3.64 -10.89 0.52
C LYS A 21 4.15 -9.49 0.20
N ARG A 22 4.25 -9.16 -1.09
CA ARG A 22 4.69 -7.83 -1.54
C ARG A 22 3.59 -6.79 -1.41
N ALA A 23 2.34 -7.15 -1.74
CA ALA A 23 1.20 -6.25 -1.68
C ALA A 23 0.91 -5.78 -0.26
N LYS A 24 1.00 -6.69 0.73
CA LYS A 24 0.72 -6.41 2.14
C LYS A 24 1.64 -5.32 2.72
N ASP A 25 2.93 -5.38 2.40
CA ASP A 25 3.90 -4.40 2.90
C ASP A 25 3.65 -2.99 2.32
N ILE A 26 3.12 -2.92 1.09
CA ILE A 26 2.83 -1.66 0.41
C ILE A 26 1.51 -1.07 0.92
N SER A 27 0.46 -1.90 1.02
CA SER A 27 -0.88 -1.44 1.44
C SER A 27 -0.88 -0.94 2.87
N ALA A 28 -0.08 -1.54 3.77
CA ALA A 28 -0.01 -1.14 5.17
C ALA A 28 0.27 0.35 5.37
N TYR A 29 1.18 0.94 4.59
CA TYR A 29 1.48 2.38 4.69
C TYR A 29 0.32 3.28 4.27
N TYR A 30 -0.49 2.82 3.30
CA TYR A 30 -1.71 3.51 2.90
C TYR A 30 -2.79 3.35 3.96
N ASP A 31 -3.01 2.14 4.44
CA ASP A 31 -4.03 1.81 5.43
C ASP A 31 -3.81 2.61 6.73
N ASP A 32 -2.58 2.61 7.25
CA ASP A 32 -2.18 3.36 8.45
C ASP A 32 -2.41 4.87 8.28
N LEU A 33 -2.07 5.41 7.11
CA LEU A 33 -2.24 6.83 6.80
C LEU A 33 -3.73 7.20 6.71
N ILE A 34 -4.54 6.37 6.05
CA ILE A 34 -5.98 6.58 5.89
C ILE A 34 -6.68 6.55 7.26
N GLU A 35 -6.34 5.57 8.10
CA GLU A 35 -6.90 5.44 9.44
C GLU A 35 -6.57 6.68 10.29
N MET A 36 -5.29 7.07 10.37
CA MET A 36 -4.89 8.22 11.17
C MET A 36 -5.44 9.55 10.62
N THR A 37 -5.53 9.69 9.30
CA THR A 37 -6.18 10.85 8.66
C THR A 37 -7.65 10.94 9.03
N SER A 38 -8.34 9.79 9.07
CA SER A 38 -9.74 9.71 9.49
C SER A 38 -9.91 10.14 10.95
N TYR A 39 -9.06 9.65 11.85
CA TYR A 39 -9.05 10.10 13.25
C TYR A 39 -8.78 11.59 13.39
N TYR A 40 -7.81 12.12 12.63
CA TYR A 40 -7.50 13.55 12.63
C TYR A 40 -8.67 14.42 12.16
N HIS A 41 -9.36 14.03 11.09
CA HIS A 41 -10.52 14.79 10.61
C HIS A 41 -11.73 14.73 11.53
N LEU A 42 -11.97 13.58 12.18
CA LEU A 42 -13.13 13.40 13.06
C LEU A 42 -12.91 14.00 14.45
N LEU A 43 -11.71 13.88 15.00
CA LEU A 43 -11.44 14.17 16.41
C LEU A 43 -10.50 15.37 16.62
N GLY A 44 -9.71 15.75 15.60
CA GLY A 44 -8.65 16.75 15.73
C GLY A 44 -7.46 16.27 16.55
N GLU A 45 -6.48 17.15 16.77
CA GLU A 45 -5.32 16.84 17.62
C GLU A 45 -5.72 16.70 19.09
N GLY A 46 -5.15 15.70 19.77
CA GLY A 46 -5.38 15.48 21.18
C GLY A 46 -5.42 14.01 21.58
N THR A 47 -5.84 13.77 22.82
CA THR A 47 -6.03 12.44 23.37
C THR A 47 -7.52 12.20 23.53
N HIS A 48 -8.04 11.19 22.83
CA HIS A 48 -9.46 10.89 22.74
C HIS A 48 -9.77 9.52 23.35
N GLN A 49 -11.01 9.31 23.78
CA GLN A 49 -11.50 8.00 24.22
C GLN A 49 -12.52 7.49 23.21
N VAL A 50 -12.18 6.40 22.51
CA VAL A 50 -13.05 5.78 21.50
C VAL A 50 -13.31 4.33 21.94
N ASN A 51 -14.56 3.98 22.21
CA ASN A 51 -14.97 2.64 22.68
C ASN A 51 -14.14 2.12 23.87
N GLY A 52 -13.81 3.02 24.82
CA GLY A 52 -13.01 2.70 26.00
C GLY A 52 -11.50 2.55 25.74
N LYS A 53 -11.02 2.88 24.53
CA LYS A 53 -9.60 2.92 24.19
C LYS A 53 -9.11 4.35 24.01
N THR A 54 -7.94 4.63 24.55
CA THR A 54 -7.25 5.91 24.36
C THR A 54 -6.63 5.97 22.97
N VAL A 55 -7.05 6.94 22.15
CA VAL A 55 -6.49 7.23 20.83
C VAL A 55 -5.78 8.58 20.90
N VAL A 56 -4.48 8.59 20.59
CA VAL A 56 -3.66 9.81 20.60
C VAL A 56 -3.43 10.25 19.17
N VAL A 57 -3.97 11.42 18.82
CA VAL A 57 -3.86 12.01 17.48
C VAL A 57 -2.88 13.19 17.55
N LYS A 58 -1.75 13.07 16.85
CA LYS A 58 -0.74 14.13 16.74
C LYS A 58 -0.47 14.44 15.28
N LEU A 59 -0.55 15.72 14.89
CA LEU A 59 -0.30 16.12 13.51
C LEU A 59 1.14 15.79 13.05
N ARG A 60 2.11 15.81 13.97
CA ARG A 60 3.49 15.42 13.68
C ARG A 60 3.59 13.95 13.25
N ASP A 61 2.87 13.07 13.93
CA ASP A 61 2.91 11.63 13.64
C ASP A 61 2.17 11.33 12.33
N LEU A 62 1.04 11.99 12.08
CA LEU A 62 0.34 11.94 10.80
C LEU A 62 1.23 12.40 9.63
N LYS A 63 1.94 13.52 9.78
CA LYS A 63 2.90 14.00 8.76
C LYS A 63 4.03 13.00 8.53
N LYS A 64 4.50 12.31 9.57
CA LYS A 64 5.51 11.25 9.46
C LYS A 64 4.95 10.05 8.68
N GLN A 65 3.72 9.62 8.96
CA GLN A 65 3.07 8.54 8.20
C GLN A 65 2.91 8.93 6.73
N LEU A 66 2.48 10.16 6.43
CA LEU A 66 2.41 10.66 5.05
C LEU A 66 3.76 10.58 4.34
N TYR A 67 4.83 11.02 5.02
CA TYR A 67 6.18 10.94 4.46
C TYR A 67 6.61 9.50 4.15
N LEU A 68 6.37 8.57 5.07
CA LEU A 68 6.69 7.14 4.87
C LEU A 68 5.85 6.53 3.74
N CYS A 69 4.57 6.87 3.66
CA CYS A 69 3.70 6.45 2.57
C CYS A 69 4.25 6.93 1.22
N LEU A 70 4.60 8.21 1.10
CA LEU A 70 5.19 8.75 -0.14
C LEU A 70 6.51 8.08 -0.51
N MET A 71 7.36 7.74 0.47
CA MET A 71 8.60 7.00 0.21
C MET A 71 8.32 5.55 -0.23
N SER A 72 7.30 4.90 0.33
CA SER A 72 6.85 3.57 -0.13
C SER A 72 6.36 3.63 -1.57
N VAL A 73 5.57 4.66 -1.93
CA VAL A 73 5.12 4.89 -3.31
C VAL A 73 6.29 5.13 -4.25
N ASN A 74 7.26 5.96 -3.84
CA ASN A 74 8.46 6.18 -4.63
C ASN A 74 9.20 4.86 -4.90
N ALA A 75 9.39 4.02 -3.88
CA ALA A 75 10.04 2.72 -4.06
C ALA A 75 9.21 1.76 -4.96
N LEU A 76 7.88 1.82 -4.90
CA LEU A 76 7.01 1.07 -5.79
C LEU A 76 7.19 1.51 -7.25
N GLU A 77 7.13 2.81 -7.51
CA GLU A 77 7.18 3.35 -8.86
C GLU A 77 8.57 3.35 -9.47
N ALA A 78 9.57 3.81 -8.74
CA ALA A 78 10.93 4.00 -9.25
C ALA A 78 11.78 2.73 -9.23
N ILE A 79 11.39 1.70 -8.46
CA ILE A 79 12.16 0.46 -8.34
C ILE A 79 11.33 -0.75 -8.75
N ARG A 80 10.20 -1.02 -8.08
CA ARG A 80 9.46 -2.29 -8.29
C ARG A 80 8.90 -2.41 -9.70
N PHE A 81 8.30 -1.33 -10.24
CA PHE A 81 7.85 -1.33 -11.64
C PHE A 81 9.01 -1.44 -12.63
N TYR A 82 10.16 -0.80 -12.37
CA TYR A 82 11.33 -0.92 -13.25
C TYR A 82 11.90 -2.34 -13.31
N VAL A 83 11.89 -3.07 -12.19
CA VAL A 83 12.25 -4.50 -12.20
C VAL A 83 11.26 -5.29 -13.05
N SER A 84 9.96 -4.99 -12.96
CA SER A 84 8.95 -5.61 -13.83
C SER A 84 9.19 -5.29 -15.32
N PHE A 85 9.55 -4.04 -15.65
CA PHE A 85 9.82 -3.62 -17.02
C PHE A 85 11.02 -4.35 -17.62
N ALA A 86 12.10 -4.55 -16.84
CA ALA A 86 13.26 -5.31 -17.29
C ALA A 86 12.89 -6.74 -17.70
N CYS A 87 12.03 -7.43 -16.94
CA CYS A 87 11.53 -8.75 -17.32
C CYS A 87 10.72 -8.70 -18.62
N SER A 88 9.82 -7.72 -18.77
CA SER A 88 9.00 -7.58 -19.98
C SER A 88 9.84 -7.28 -21.22
N PHE A 89 10.81 -6.37 -21.13
CA PHE A 89 11.68 -6.02 -22.26
C PHE A 89 12.62 -7.17 -22.65
N ALA A 90 13.07 -7.98 -21.69
CA ALA A 90 13.87 -9.17 -22.00
C ALA A 90 13.14 -10.20 -22.87
N PHE A 91 11.80 -10.25 -22.83
CA PHE A 91 11.00 -11.05 -23.77
C PHE A 91 10.82 -10.35 -25.12
N ALA A 92 10.75 -9.02 -25.15
CA ALA A 92 10.59 -8.26 -26.39
C ALA A 92 11.87 -8.22 -27.24
N GLU A 93 13.05 -8.37 -26.63
CA GLU A 93 14.35 -8.44 -27.31
C GLU A 93 14.69 -9.82 -27.90
N ARG A 94 13.80 -10.81 -27.73
CA ARG A 94 13.94 -12.18 -28.28
C ARG A 94 12.98 -12.40 -29.44
#